data_AF-A0A970FIK8-F1
#
_entry.id   AF-A0A970FIK8-F1
#
_cell.length_a   1.000
_cell.length_b   1.000
_cell.length_c   1.000
_cell.angle_alpha   90.00
_cell.angle_beta   90.00
_cell.angle_gamma   90.00
#
_symmetry.space_group_name_H-M   'P 1'
#
loop_
_entity.id
_entity.type
_entity.pdbx_description
1 polymer ?
#
loop_
_entity_poly.entity_id
_entity_poly.type
_entity_poly.pdbx_seq_one_letter_code
_entity_poly.pdbx_strand_id
1 'polypeptide(L)'
;LFIVEGDSAGGSAKQGRDRKFQAILPLRGKILNVEKARLDRVLANAEVGSIVKALGCGVGPEFDVSRLRYGKIIIMTDADVDGAHIRTLLLTLFYRLLPELVVEGRVYAAQPPLYRAARGKTVKWLYSESELAELPGKGGKYSIQRYKGLGEMSPEQLWETTMNPEKRTMRRITIADCAAESGEMLDILMGDSVGPRRDFIIAHAAEAEVDA
;
A
#
# COMPACT_ATOMS: atom_id res chain seq x y z
N LEU A 1 -11.97 3.20 0.79
CA LEU A 1 -11.52 2.57 -0.47
C LEU A 1 -10.23 1.84 -0.21
N PHE A 2 -10.18 0.54 -0.48
CA PHE A 2 -8.92 -0.21 -0.55
C PHE A 2 -8.47 -0.25 -2.00
N ILE A 3 -7.23 0.17 -2.25
CA ILE A 3 -6.52 0.00 -3.51
C ILE A 3 -5.64 -1.22 -3.33
N VAL A 4 -5.91 -2.28 -4.09
CA VAL A 4 -5.34 -3.61 -3.85
C VAL A 4 -4.45 -4.03 -5.00
N GLU A 5 -3.28 -4.58 -4.69
CA GLU A 5 -2.38 -5.14 -5.69
C GLU A 5 -2.96 -6.43 -6.31
N GLY A 6 -3.27 -6.40 -7.61
CA GLY A 6 -3.68 -7.57 -8.37
C GLY A 6 -5.15 -7.97 -8.24
N ASP A 7 -5.66 -8.61 -9.29
CA ASP A 7 -7.04 -9.12 -9.33
C ASP A 7 -7.27 -10.28 -8.35
N SER A 8 -6.22 -11.08 -8.06
CA SER A 8 -6.30 -12.22 -7.12
C SER A 8 -6.61 -11.74 -5.70
N ALA A 9 -5.73 -10.91 -5.12
CA ALA A 9 -5.95 -10.33 -3.80
C ALA A 9 -7.19 -9.43 -3.78
N GLY A 10 -7.46 -8.70 -4.87
CA GLY A 10 -8.70 -7.93 -5.04
C GLY A 10 -9.97 -8.79 -4.96
N GLY A 11 -9.92 -10.01 -5.51
CA GLY A 11 -10.99 -11.00 -5.43
C GLY A 11 -11.25 -11.47 -4.00
N SER A 12 -10.20 -11.85 -3.27
CA SER A 12 -10.29 -12.25 -1.87
C SER A 12 -10.77 -11.09 -0.98
N ALA A 13 -10.24 -9.88 -1.18
CA ALA A 13 -10.68 -8.69 -0.47
C ALA A 13 -12.14 -8.34 -0.77
N LYS A 14 -12.60 -8.51 -2.02
CA LYS A 14 -14.01 -8.28 -2.38
C LYS A 14 -14.96 -9.24 -1.67
N GLN A 15 -14.53 -10.49 -1.46
CA GLN A 15 -15.31 -11.50 -0.74
C GLN A 15 -15.30 -11.27 0.78
N GLY A 16 -14.15 -10.86 1.35
CA GLY A 16 -13.97 -10.68 2.79
C GLY A 16 -14.44 -9.33 3.36
N ARG A 17 -14.69 -8.32 2.52
CA ARG A 17 -15.02 -6.97 2.97
C ARG A 17 -16.40 -6.85 3.62
N ASP A 18 -16.57 -5.83 4.46
CA ASP A 18 -17.90 -5.29 4.76
C ASP A 18 -18.38 -4.37 3.63
N ARG A 19 -19.30 -4.89 2.81
CA ARG A 19 -19.89 -4.17 1.67
C ARG A 19 -20.65 -2.88 2.03
N LYS A 20 -21.01 -2.66 3.31
CA LYS A 20 -21.72 -1.45 3.74
C LYS A 20 -20.82 -0.21 3.66
N PHE A 21 -19.53 -0.35 3.92
CA PHE A 21 -18.61 0.80 4.02
C PHE A 21 -17.25 0.60 3.36
N GLN A 22 -16.94 -0.60 2.86
CA GLN A 22 -15.67 -0.90 2.21
C GLN A 22 -15.85 -1.12 0.71
N ALA A 23 -15.15 -0.30 -0.09
CA ALA A 23 -14.98 -0.49 -1.52
C ALA A 23 -13.57 -1.01 -1.82
N ILE A 24 -13.45 -1.83 -2.87
CA ILE A 24 -12.20 -2.44 -3.34
C ILE A 24 -11.96 -2.00 -4.78
N LEU A 25 -10.75 -1.53 -5.06
CA LEU A 25 -10.25 -1.19 -6.39
C LEU A 25 -8.98 -2.02 -6.63
N PRO A 26 -9.05 -3.14 -7.36
CA PRO A 26 -7.86 -3.89 -7.74
C PRO A 26 -7.07 -3.11 -8.80
N LEU A 27 -5.74 -3.16 -8.69
CA LEU A 27 -4.81 -2.62 -9.67
C LEU A 27 -4.25 -3.74 -10.54
N ARG A 28 -4.07 -3.45 -11.82
CA ARG A 28 -3.47 -4.40 -12.77
C ARG A 28 -2.05 -3.99 -13.13
N GLY A 29 -1.10 -4.67 -12.51
CA GLY A 29 0.33 -4.42 -12.72
C GLY A 29 0.82 -3.12 -12.10
N LYS A 30 1.98 -2.66 -12.55
CA LYS A 30 2.63 -1.44 -12.03
C LYS A 30 1.94 -0.20 -12.58
N ILE A 31 1.70 0.78 -11.70
CA ILE A 31 1.12 2.06 -12.10
C ILE A 31 2.13 2.85 -12.93
N LEU A 32 1.62 3.66 -13.86
CA LEU A 32 2.44 4.62 -14.58
C LEU A 32 3.11 5.59 -13.60
N ASN A 33 4.44 5.71 -13.68
CA ASN A 33 5.16 6.73 -12.93
C ASN A 33 4.77 8.12 -13.46
N VAL A 34 4.03 8.87 -12.63
CA VAL A 34 3.51 10.19 -12.99
C VAL A 34 4.58 11.28 -13.02
N GLU A 35 5.74 11.05 -12.40
CA GLU A 35 6.86 11.99 -12.42
C GLU A 35 7.48 12.10 -13.83
N LYS A 36 7.54 10.97 -14.55
CA LYS A 36 8.12 10.90 -15.90
C LYS A 36 7.12 11.18 -17.01
N ALA A 37 5.84 11.15 -16.69
CA ALA A 37 4.77 11.18 -17.67
C ALA A 37 4.09 12.55 -17.66
N ARG A 38 3.83 13.08 -18.86
CA ARG A 38 3.01 14.29 -19.01
C ARG A 38 1.59 14.05 -18.50
N LEU A 39 0.96 15.10 -17.97
CA LEU A 39 -0.36 15.02 -17.33
C LEU A 39 -1.44 14.41 -18.24
N ASP A 40 -1.45 14.75 -19.52
CA ASP A 40 -2.36 14.17 -20.52
C ASP A 40 -2.24 12.64 -20.61
N ARG A 41 -1.01 12.13 -20.66
CA ARG A 41 -0.73 10.68 -20.66
C ARG A 41 -1.11 10.01 -19.34
N VAL A 42 -0.90 10.71 -18.23
CA VAL A 42 -1.26 10.22 -16.89
C VAL A 42 -2.76 10.07 -16.76
N LEU A 43 -3.55 11.05 -17.21
CA LEU A 43 -5.02 11.00 -17.16
C LEU A 43 -5.60 10.00 -18.17
N ALA A 44 -4.91 9.76 -19.29
CA ALA A 44 -5.29 8.73 -20.25
C ALA A 44 -4.98 7.30 -19.79
N ASN A 45 -4.18 7.12 -18.73
CA ASN A 45 -3.88 5.81 -18.19
C ASN A 45 -5.11 5.20 -17.49
N ALA A 46 -5.44 3.96 -17.82
CA ALA A 46 -6.64 3.29 -17.31
C ALA A 46 -6.65 3.11 -15.79
N GLU A 47 -5.51 2.78 -15.18
CA GLU A 47 -5.39 2.57 -13.72
C GLU A 47 -5.52 3.91 -12.98
N VAL A 48 -4.77 4.93 -13.43
CA VAL A 48 -4.85 6.29 -12.84
C VAL A 48 -6.24 6.87 -13.01
N GLY A 49 -6.83 6.79 -14.20
CA GLY A 49 -8.19 7.24 -14.47
C GLY A 49 -9.22 6.52 -13.60
N SER A 50 -9.05 5.21 -13.36
CA SER A 50 -9.91 4.44 -12.45
C SER A 50 -9.80 4.91 -11.00
N ILE A 51 -8.59 5.21 -10.52
CA ILE A 51 -8.37 5.79 -9.18
C ILE A 51 -9.06 7.15 -9.07
N VAL A 52 -8.76 8.08 -9.98
CA VAL A 52 -9.33 9.44 -9.97
C VAL A 52 -10.87 9.39 -10.01
N LYS A 53 -11.43 8.56 -10.90
CA LYS A 53 -12.88 8.37 -11.01
C LYS A 53 -13.49 7.76 -9.75
N ALA A 54 -12.81 6.81 -9.11
CA ALA A 54 -13.28 6.21 -7.87
C ALA A 54 -13.30 7.23 -6.74
N LEU A 55 -12.27 8.06 -6.61
CA LEU A 55 -12.18 9.10 -5.58
C LEU A 55 -13.23 10.20 -5.79
N GLY A 56 -13.46 10.61 -7.03
CA GLY A 56 -14.52 11.54 -7.41
C GLY A 56 -14.26 13.02 -7.11
N CYS A 57 -13.08 13.36 -6.59
CA CYS A 57 -12.69 14.73 -6.27
C CYS A 57 -12.16 15.53 -7.47
N GLY A 58 -11.97 14.91 -8.64
CA GLY A 58 -11.30 15.55 -9.78
C GLY A 58 -9.78 15.63 -9.59
N VAL A 59 -9.10 16.38 -10.46
CA VAL A 59 -7.65 16.63 -10.47
C VAL A 59 -7.36 18.02 -11.01
N GLY A 60 -6.22 18.60 -10.65
CA GLY A 60 -5.78 19.90 -11.17
C GLY A 60 -6.81 21.01 -10.90
N PRO A 61 -7.17 21.85 -11.89
CA PRO A 61 -8.13 22.96 -11.71
C PRO A 61 -9.53 22.52 -11.29
N GLU A 62 -9.92 21.28 -11.62
CA GLU A 62 -11.21 20.72 -11.23
C GLU A 62 -11.14 19.96 -9.91
N PHE A 63 -10.02 20.01 -9.17
CA PHE A 63 -9.90 19.32 -7.89
C PHE A 63 -10.77 19.99 -6.82
N ASP A 64 -11.56 19.20 -6.12
CA ASP A 64 -12.33 19.61 -4.95
C ASP A 64 -12.47 18.44 -3.97
N VAL A 65 -11.81 18.62 -2.84
CA VAL A 65 -11.67 17.65 -1.76
C VAL A 65 -13.00 17.34 -1.06
N SER A 66 -14.00 18.22 -1.15
CA SER A 66 -15.34 18.03 -0.56
C SER A 66 -16.16 16.97 -1.30
N ARG A 67 -15.87 16.73 -2.58
CA ARG A 67 -16.50 15.70 -3.42
C ARG A 67 -15.89 14.30 -3.23
N LEU A 68 -14.93 14.15 -2.32
CA LEU A 68 -14.29 12.87 -2.08
C LEU A 68 -15.32 11.83 -1.59
N ARG A 69 -15.44 10.73 -2.32
CA ARG A 69 -16.43 9.69 -2.04
C ARG A 69 -16.09 8.78 -0.87
N TYR A 70 -14.83 8.76 -0.44
CA TYR A 70 -14.34 7.85 0.58
C TYR A 70 -13.52 8.60 1.63
N GLY A 71 -13.90 8.52 2.90
CA GLY A 71 -13.15 9.18 3.98
C GLY A 71 -11.76 8.57 4.25
N LYS A 72 -11.50 7.34 3.80
CA LYS A 72 -10.19 6.67 3.90
C LYS A 72 -9.81 5.99 2.59
N ILE A 73 -8.59 6.24 2.15
CA ILE A 73 -7.93 5.62 1.01
C ILE A 73 -6.82 4.74 1.57
N ILE A 74 -6.92 3.43 1.37
CA ILE A 74 -6.03 2.45 2.00
C ILE A 74 -5.29 1.72 0.89
N ILE A 75 -3.98 1.88 0.83
CA ILE A 75 -3.07 1.16 -0.05
C ILE A 75 -2.80 -0.21 0.59
N MET A 76 -3.16 -1.27 -0.11
CA MET A 76 -3.00 -2.65 0.35
C MET A 76 -2.23 -3.44 -0.72
N THR A 77 -0.91 -3.45 -0.57
CA THR A 77 0.06 -4.11 -1.45
C THR A 77 0.72 -5.27 -0.74
N ASP A 78 1.38 -6.15 -1.49
CA ASP A 78 2.12 -7.27 -0.95
C ASP A 78 3.33 -6.80 -0.13
N ALA A 79 3.77 -7.64 0.82
CA ALA A 79 4.92 -7.39 1.67
C ALA A 79 6.23 -7.84 1.00
N ASP A 80 6.38 -7.49 -0.27
CA ASP A 80 7.56 -7.78 -1.08
C ASP A 80 8.09 -6.51 -1.79
N VAL A 81 9.15 -6.70 -2.58
CA VAL A 81 9.81 -5.60 -3.30
C VAL A 81 8.94 -4.96 -4.37
N ASP A 82 8.03 -5.74 -4.98
CA ASP A 82 7.13 -5.25 -6.02
C ASP A 82 5.96 -4.46 -5.42
N GLY A 83 5.40 -4.93 -4.31
CA GLY A 83 4.42 -4.20 -3.52
C GLY A 83 4.97 -2.90 -2.97
N ALA A 84 6.22 -2.89 -2.48
CA ALA A 84 6.92 -1.66 -2.09
C ALA A 84 7.04 -0.67 -3.25
N HIS A 85 7.35 -1.14 -4.47
CA HIS A 85 7.44 -0.30 -5.65
C HIS A 85 6.06 0.27 -6.06
N ILE A 86 5.00 -0.54 -6.06
CA ILE A 86 3.63 -0.08 -6.33
C ILE A 86 3.19 0.96 -5.30
N ARG A 87 3.51 0.73 -4.02
CA ARG A 87 3.27 1.69 -2.94
C ARG A 87 3.95 3.02 -3.24
N THR A 88 5.24 3.03 -3.60
CA THR A 88 5.95 4.26 -3.97
C THR A 88 5.30 4.97 -5.15
N LEU A 89 4.90 4.25 -6.21
CA LEU A 89 4.21 4.85 -7.36
C LEU A 89 2.87 5.49 -6.99
N LEU A 90 2.09 4.84 -6.11
CA LEU A 90 0.85 5.39 -5.57
C LEU A 90 1.10 6.63 -4.71
N LEU A 91 2.13 6.62 -3.87
CA LEU A 91 2.49 7.78 -3.06
C LEU A 91 2.91 8.96 -3.94
N THR A 92 3.70 8.73 -5.00
CA THR A 92 4.02 9.76 -5.99
C THR A 92 2.77 10.29 -6.69
N LEU A 93 1.83 9.42 -7.07
CA LEU A 93 0.55 9.82 -7.65
C LEU A 93 -0.23 10.75 -6.71
N PHE A 94 -0.41 10.35 -5.45
CA PHE A 94 -1.14 11.15 -4.48
C PHE A 94 -0.44 12.47 -4.18
N TYR A 95 0.89 12.46 -4.05
CA TYR A 95 1.66 13.67 -3.81
C TYR A 95 1.57 14.66 -4.97
N ARG A 96 1.68 14.19 -6.22
CA ARG A 96 1.71 15.08 -7.40
C ARG A 96 0.34 15.55 -7.86
N LEU A 97 -0.67 14.67 -7.85
CA LEU A 97 -1.99 15.00 -8.40
C LEU A 97 -3.02 15.36 -7.34
N LEU A 98 -2.87 14.86 -6.12
CA LEU A 98 -3.89 14.92 -5.08
C LEU A 98 -3.29 15.25 -3.69
N PRO A 99 -2.38 16.24 -3.57
CA PRO A 99 -1.61 16.47 -2.33
C PRO A 99 -2.49 16.74 -1.11
N GLU A 100 -3.63 17.40 -1.30
CA GLU A 100 -4.60 17.69 -0.23
C GLU A 100 -5.12 16.41 0.46
N LEU A 101 -5.21 15.28 -0.26
CA LEU A 101 -5.63 14.01 0.35
C LEU A 101 -4.60 13.48 1.35
N VAL A 102 -3.31 13.76 1.10
CA VAL A 102 -2.22 13.41 2.01
C VAL A 102 -2.16 14.41 3.17
N VAL A 103 -2.32 15.71 2.89
CA VAL A 103 -2.31 16.79 3.91
C VAL A 103 -3.43 16.60 4.93
N GLU A 104 -4.64 16.29 4.47
CA GLU A 104 -5.76 15.95 5.34
C GLU A 104 -5.64 14.56 5.98
N GLY A 105 -4.61 13.80 5.59
CA GLY A 105 -4.29 12.46 6.08
C GLY A 105 -5.42 11.47 5.86
N ARG A 106 -5.93 11.45 4.64
CA ARG A 106 -6.95 10.53 4.14
C ARG A 106 -6.33 9.26 3.55
N VAL A 107 -5.00 9.24 3.34
CA VAL A 107 -4.23 8.14 2.75
C VAL A 107 -3.57 7.29 3.85
N TYR A 108 -3.67 5.97 3.72
CA TYR A 108 -3.16 4.98 4.67
C TYR A 108 -2.48 3.84 3.91
N ALA A 109 -1.50 3.18 4.53
CA ALA A 109 -0.98 1.89 4.10
C ALA A 109 -1.47 0.81 5.09
N ALA A 110 -2.09 -0.25 4.56
CA ALA A 110 -2.41 -1.43 5.35
C ALA A 110 -1.14 -2.24 5.62
N GLN A 111 -1.06 -2.87 6.79
CA GLN A 111 0.03 -3.75 7.16
C GLN A 111 -0.50 -5.18 7.28
N PRO A 112 -0.34 -6.02 6.24
CA PRO A 112 -0.66 -7.45 6.32
C PRO A 112 0.32 -8.20 7.23
N PRO A 113 -0.11 -9.32 7.84
CA PRO A 113 0.78 -10.17 8.61
C PRO A 113 1.72 -10.93 7.69
N LEU A 114 2.96 -11.13 8.14
CA LEU A 114 3.97 -11.93 7.44
C LEU A 114 3.84 -13.42 7.77
N TYR A 115 3.37 -13.74 8.98
CA TYR A 115 3.25 -15.13 9.44
C TYR A 115 1.92 -15.42 10.13
N ARG A 116 1.53 -16.69 10.03
CA ARG A 116 0.48 -17.31 10.84
C ARG A 116 1.08 -18.44 11.67
N ALA A 117 1.00 -18.30 12.97
CA ALA A 117 1.41 -19.32 13.93
C ALA A 117 0.19 -20.00 14.55
N ALA A 118 0.00 -21.29 14.29
CA ALA A 118 -1.12 -22.06 14.81
C ALA A 118 -0.66 -23.11 15.83
N ARG A 119 -1.39 -23.21 16.96
CA ARG A 119 -1.22 -24.27 17.96
C ARG A 119 -2.59 -24.72 18.47
N GLY A 120 -3.01 -25.92 18.05
CA GLY A 120 -4.36 -26.41 18.34
C GLY A 120 -5.42 -25.46 17.79
N LYS A 121 -6.26 -24.90 18.66
CA LYS A 121 -7.29 -23.90 18.29
C LYS A 121 -6.79 -22.45 18.34
N THR A 122 -5.58 -22.21 18.86
CA THR A 122 -5.01 -20.86 18.97
C THR A 122 -4.30 -20.49 17.67
N VAL A 123 -4.64 -19.33 17.12
CA VAL A 123 -3.95 -18.72 15.97
C VAL A 123 -3.39 -17.38 16.41
N LYS A 124 -2.13 -17.12 16.05
CA LYS A 124 -1.47 -15.82 16.19
C LYS A 124 -1.01 -15.34 14.82
N TRP A 125 -1.27 -14.08 14.54
CA TRP A 125 -0.79 -13.37 13.36
C TRP A 125 0.44 -12.58 13.76
N LEU A 126 1.53 -12.70 12.98
CA LEU A 126 2.79 -12.02 13.26
C LEU A 126 3.15 -11.11 12.10
N TYR A 127 3.66 -9.93 12.40
CA TYR A 127 3.92 -8.85 11.45
C TYR A 127 5.41 -8.56 11.23
N SER A 128 6.30 -9.27 11.94
CA SER A 128 7.76 -9.16 11.78
C SER A 128 8.47 -10.47 12.07
N GLU A 129 9.70 -10.60 11.59
CA GLU A 129 10.60 -11.69 11.99
C GLU A 129 10.90 -11.70 13.50
N SER A 130 10.95 -10.53 14.14
CA SER A 130 11.15 -10.43 15.59
C SER A 130 10.01 -11.08 16.37
N GLU A 131 8.76 -10.83 15.99
CA GLU A 131 7.59 -11.48 16.61
C GLU A 131 7.61 -13.01 16.43
N LEU A 132 8.15 -13.50 15.31
CA LEU A 132 8.36 -14.93 15.09
C LEU A 132 9.42 -15.52 16.02
N ALA A 133 10.54 -14.82 16.22
CA ALA A 133 11.63 -15.24 17.09
C ALA A 133 11.22 -15.27 18.57
N GLU A 134 10.34 -14.37 18.99
CA GLU A 134 9.80 -14.30 20.36
C GLU A 134 8.73 -15.35 20.67
N LEU A 135 8.28 -16.14 19.69
CA LEU A 135 7.27 -17.16 19.93
C LEU A 135 7.77 -18.20 20.95
N PRO A 136 7.05 -18.40 22.08
CA PRO A 136 7.51 -19.26 23.15
C PRO A 136 7.56 -20.72 22.71
N GLY A 137 8.75 -21.34 22.82
CA GLY A 137 8.99 -22.75 22.49
C GLY A 137 8.51 -23.76 23.54
N LYS A 138 8.02 -23.32 24.71
CA LYS A 138 7.64 -24.20 25.82
C LYS A 138 6.16 -24.57 25.74
N GLY A 139 5.83 -25.64 25.00
CA GLY A 139 4.47 -26.22 24.98
C GLY A 139 4.02 -26.87 23.67
N GLY A 140 4.95 -27.30 22.81
CA GLY A 140 4.67 -27.89 21.50
C GLY A 140 4.96 -26.93 20.34
N LYS A 141 5.35 -27.48 19.19
CA LYS A 141 5.81 -26.73 18.02
C LYS A 141 4.60 -26.04 17.35
N TYR A 142 4.64 -24.71 17.25
CA TYR A 142 3.69 -23.98 16.40
C TYR A 142 3.84 -24.44 14.94
N SER A 143 2.71 -24.60 14.24
CA SER A 143 2.72 -24.68 12.78
C SER A 143 2.82 -23.26 12.24
N ILE A 144 3.92 -22.94 11.58
CA ILE A 144 4.20 -21.61 11.02
C ILE A 144 3.93 -21.65 9.52
N GLN A 145 3.10 -20.72 9.05
CA GLN A 145 2.89 -20.43 7.64
C GLN A 145 3.39 -19.01 7.38
N ARG A 146 4.24 -18.83 6.36
CA ARG A 146 4.67 -17.51 5.87
C ARG A 146 3.80 -17.11 4.69
N TYR A 147 3.35 -15.87 4.65
CA TYR A 147 2.69 -15.29 3.49
C TYR A 147 3.70 -14.48 2.69
N LYS A 148 3.77 -14.73 1.38
CA LYS A 148 4.60 -13.92 0.47
C LYS A 148 3.83 -12.77 -0.17
N GLY A 149 2.51 -12.91 -0.25
CA GLY A 149 1.63 -11.90 -0.83
C GLY A 149 0.19 -12.08 -0.36
N LEU A 150 -0.62 -11.04 -0.57
CA LEU A 150 -2.02 -10.98 -0.17
C LEU A 150 -2.88 -12.04 -0.89
N GLY A 151 -2.46 -12.47 -2.08
CA GLY A 151 -3.13 -13.51 -2.86
C GLY A 151 -3.09 -14.91 -2.23
N GLU A 152 -2.19 -15.15 -1.27
CA GLU A 152 -2.11 -16.43 -0.53
C GLU A 152 -3.09 -16.50 0.65
N MET A 153 -3.74 -15.38 0.99
CA MET A 153 -4.68 -15.28 2.10
C MET A 153 -6.11 -15.57 1.66
N SER A 154 -6.85 -16.32 2.49
CA SER A 154 -8.30 -16.49 2.28
C SER A 154 -9.06 -15.19 2.60
N PRO A 155 -10.29 -15.01 2.09
CA PRO A 155 -11.12 -13.85 2.40
C PRO A 155 -11.29 -13.60 3.90
N GLU A 156 -11.45 -14.66 4.70
CA GLU A 156 -11.63 -14.60 6.15
C GLU A 156 -10.36 -14.15 6.85
N GLN A 157 -9.19 -14.61 6.36
CA GLN A 157 -7.88 -14.22 6.90
C GLN A 157 -7.60 -12.73 6.62
N LEU A 158 -7.87 -12.26 5.39
CA LEU A 158 -7.78 -10.84 5.06
C LEU A 158 -8.71 -9.99 5.92
N TRP A 159 -9.96 -10.45 6.10
CA TRP A 159 -10.90 -9.74 6.97
C TRP A 159 -10.35 -9.61 8.39
N GLU A 160 -9.94 -10.72 9.00
CA GLU A 160 -9.50 -10.74 10.39
C GLU A 160 -8.27 -9.85 10.65
N THR A 161 -7.36 -9.75 9.67
CA THR A 161 -6.02 -9.18 9.86
C THR A 161 -5.89 -7.77 9.31
N THR A 162 -6.37 -7.49 8.10
CA THR A 162 -6.10 -6.24 7.38
C THR A 162 -7.33 -5.37 7.16
N MET A 163 -8.53 -5.95 7.12
CA MET A 163 -9.73 -5.22 6.71
C MET A 163 -10.68 -4.88 7.87
N ASN A 164 -10.73 -5.69 8.93
CA ASN A 164 -11.60 -5.45 10.08
C ASN A 164 -11.16 -4.17 10.84
N PRO A 165 -12.02 -3.13 10.94
CA PRO A 165 -11.69 -1.90 11.68
C PRO A 165 -11.28 -2.08 13.14
N GLU A 166 -11.73 -3.14 13.80
CA GLU A 166 -11.43 -3.39 15.21
C GLU A 166 -10.05 -4.02 15.44
N LYS A 167 -9.50 -4.71 14.41
CA LYS A 167 -8.26 -5.50 14.54
C LYS A 167 -7.13 -5.02 13.64
N ARG A 168 -7.44 -4.35 12.54
CA ARG A 168 -6.45 -3.98 11.53
C ARG A 168 -5.45 -2.95 12.03
N THR A 169 -4.21 -3.10 11.59
CA THR A 169 -3.17 -2.09 11.74
C THR A 169 -2.97 -1.36 10.42
N MET A 170 -2.92 -0.03 10.48
CA MET A 170 -2.66 0.82 9.31
C MET A 170 -1.73 1.95 9.70
N ARG A 171 -0.78 2.26 8.84
CA ARG A 171 0.06 3.46 8.94
C ARG A 171 -0.63 4.60 8.19
N ARG A 172 -0.89 5.72 8.85
CA ARG A 172 -1.34 6.95 8.18
C ARG A 172 -0.16 7.54 7.41
N ILE A 173 -0.38 7.86 6.14
CA ILE A 173 0.63 8.49 5.30
C ILE A 173 0.61 9.99 5.55
N THR A 174 1.79 10.54 5.80
CA THR A 174 2.05 11.96 5.99
C THR A 174 2.74 12.54 4.77
N ILE A 175 2.80 13.87 4.69
CA ILE A 175 3.57 14.54 3.63
C ILE A 175 5.04 14.11 3.69
N ALA A 176 5.61 13.95 4.88
CA ALA A 176 6.99 13.47 5.04
C ALA A 176 7.18 12.05 4.48
N ASP A 177 6.19 11.16 4.59
CA ASP A 177 6.26 9.82 3.99
C ASP A 177 6.23 9.87 2.46
N CYS A 178 5.48 10.81 1.89
CA CYS A 178 5.49 11.07 0.45
C CYS A 178 6.75 11.81 -0.01
N ALA A 179 7.32 12.62 0.87
CA ALA A 179 8.33 13.62 0.56
C ALA A 179 9.46 13.57 1.59
N ALA A 180 10.14 12.44 1.75
CA ALA A 180 11.15 12.26 2.79
C ALA A 180 12.42 13.16 2.68
N GLU A 181 12.39 14.29 1.92
CA GLU A 181 12.59 15.65 2.50
C GLU A 181 12.65 16.83 1.51
N SER A 182 12.29 16.68 0.23
CA SER A 182 11.93 17.80 -0.68
C SER A 182 11.42 17.21 -2.00
N GLY A 183 10.81 18.01 -2.88
CA GLY A 183 10.52 17.57 -4.25
C GLY A 183 11.73 16.91 -4.93
N GLU A 184 12.95 17.28 -4.53
CA GLU A 184 14.21 16.75 -5.05
C GLU A 184 14.36 15.24 -4.84
N MET A 185 13.94 14.65 -3.71
CA MET A 185 14.11 13.21 -3.49
C MET A 185 13.21 12.39 -4.42
N LEU A 186 11.96 12.83 -4.60
CA LEU A 186 11.05 12.25 -5.58
C LEU A 186 11.57 12.48 -7.00
N ASP A 187 12.13 13.65 -7.31
CA ASP A 187 12.71 13.93 -8.62
C ASP A 187 13.93 13.03 -8.91
N ILE A 188 14.78 12.79 -7.91
CA ILE A 188 15.93 11.88 -8.01
C ILE A 188 15.47 10.43 -8.21
N LEU A 189 14.56 9.94 -7.36
CA LEU A 189 14.14 8.54 -7.37
C LEU A 189 13.18 8.23 -8.52
N MET A 190 12.27 9.14 -8.85
CA MET A 190 11.17 8.92 -9.79
C MET A 190 11.33 9.68 -11.11
N GLY A 191 12.19 10.69 -11.20
CA GLY A 191 12.41 11.48 -12.42
C GLY A 191 13.33 10.83 -13.47
N ASP A 192 13.65 11.54 -14.55
CA ASP A 192 14.30 10.93 -15.71
C ASP A 192 15.82 10.72 -15.57
N SER A 193 16.47 11.48 -14.70
CA SER A 193 17.93 11.49 -14.54
C SER A 193 18.46 10.19 -13.92
N VAL A 194 19.19 9.38 -14.71
CA VAL A 194 19.72 8.09 -14.26
C VAL A 194 20.94 8.24 -13.34
N GLY A 195 21.84 9.17 -13.63
CA GLY A 195 23.07 9.39 -12.85
C GLY A 195 22.79 9.69 -11.37
N PRO A 196 22.04 10.75 -11.05
CA PRO A 196 21.69 11.10 -9.68
C PRO A 196 20.97 9.97 -8.93
N ARG A 197 20.04 9.28 -9.60
CA ARG A 197 19.36 8.11 -9.01
C ARG A 197 20.36 7.02 -8.63
N ARG A 198 21.27 6.67 -9.55
CA ARG A 198 22.26 5.62 -9.33
C ARG A 198 23.16 5.96 -8.16
N ASP A 199 23.66 7.20 -8.12
CA ASP A 199 24.59 7.64 -7.08
C ASP A 199 23.89 7.70 -5.72
N PHE A 200 22.62 8.12 -5.68
CA PHE A 200 21.78 8.06 -4.48
C PHE A 200 21.59 6.63 -3.96
N ILE A 201 21.27 5.68 -4.85
CA ILE A 201 21.10 4.27 -4.48
C ILE A 201 22.41 3.70 -3.93
N ILE A 202 23.54 3.96 -4.58
CA ILE A 202 24.85 3.46 -4.12
C ILE A 202 25.18 4.02 -2.73
N ALA A 203 24.90 5.30 -2.48
CA ALA A 203 25.21 5.94 -1.21
C ALA A 203 24.36 5.39 -0.05
N HIS A 204 23.08 5.10 -0.27
CA HIS A 204 22.13 4.79 0.81
C HIS A 204 21.65 3.33 0.85
N ALA A 205 22.00 2.49 -0.13
CA ALA A 205 21.52 1.09 -0.17
C ALA A 205 21.92 0.28 1.07
N ALA A 206 23.06 0.58 1.69
CA ALA A 206 23.52 -0.11 2.90
C ALA A 206 22.76 0.31 4.17
N GLU A 207 22.11 1.47 4.15
CA GLU A 207 21.32 2.03 5.26
C GLU A 207 19.84 1.62 5.18
N ALA A 208 19.42 1.04 4.05
CA ALA A 208 18.04 0.65 3.83
C ALA A 208 17.67 -0.57 4.69
N GLU A 209 16.91 -0.34 5.75
CA GLU A 209 16.14 -1.39 6.41
C GLU A 209 14.99 -1.79 5.49
N VAL A 210 15.15 -2.90 4.77
CA VAL A 210 14.05 -3.52 4.04
C VAL A 210 13.15 -4.15 5.11
N ASP A 211 11.97 -3.56 5.34
CA ASP A 211 10.95 -4.03 6.30
C ASP A 211 10.94 -5.58 6.38
N ALA A 212 11.41 -6.12 7.52
CA ALA A 212 11.46 -7.55 7.86
C ALA A 212 10.47 -7.88 8.99
#